data_AF-A0A174L2L2-F1
#
_entry.id   AF-A0A174L2L2-F1
#
_cell.length_a   1.000
_cell.length_b   1.000
_cell.length_c   1.000
_cell.angle_alpha   90.00
_cell.angle_beta   90.00
_cell.angle_gamma   90.00
#
_symmetry.space_group_name_H-M   'P 1'
#
loop_
_entity.id
_entity.type
_entity.pdbx_description
1 polymer ?
#
loop_
_entity_poly.entity_id
_entity_poly.type
_entity_poly.pdbx_seq_one_letter_code
_entity_poly.pdbx_strand_id
1 'polypeptide(L)'
;MNDNMDVKTWKAYCELYEKIGKKIDQNIMQVFDNGIKCFSSYLCHANPEYVYSTTYLQQFNEEFWKFIEAFYEKYKIVDGLFSIGEEYPNVSIKIDKYWLLETDEKGESNRRTLSGPDLICDDKIKIECAVLYNMRRYISRQIYEMKNIDSRLKEIRKELKLFLDKYSSKKSEGD
;
A
#
# COMPACT_ATOMS: atom_id res chain seq x y z
N MET A 1 18.48 -5.42 -1.56
CA MET A 1 17.74 -4.97 -0.38
C MET A 1 16.32 -5.47 -0.51
N ASN A 2 15.87 -6.31 0.43
CA ASN A 2 14.48 -6.75 0.51
C ASN A 2 13.74 -5.71 1.37
N ASP A 3 13.52 -4.52 0.83
CA ASP A 3 12.86 -3.42 1.54
C ASP A 3 11.34 -3.54 1.40
N ASN A 4 10.82 -4.71 1.77
CA ASN A 4 9.38 -4.88 1.90
C ASN A 4 8.97 -4.20 3.20
N MET A 5 8.27 -3.06 3.10
CA MET A 5 7.71 -2.40 4.28
C MET A 5 6.66 -3.29 4.92
N ASP A 6 6.79 -3.47 6.24
CA ASP A 6 5.85 -4.26 7.01
C ASP A 6 4.52 -3.51 7.23
N VAL A 7 3.49 -4.26 7.63
CA VAL A 7 2.17 -3.72 7.91
C VAL A 7 2.20 -2.69 9.07
N LYS A 8 3.20 -2.74 9.96
CA LYS A 8 3.34 -1.74 11.04
C LYS A 8 3.72 -0.38 10.46
N THR A 9 4.61 -0.36 9.48
CA THR A 9 5.01 0.86 8.77
C THR A 9 3.83 1.48 8.03
N TRP A 10 2.95 0.65 7.45
CA TRP A 10 1.74 1.13 6.77
C TRP A 10 0.78 1.83 7.73
N LYS A 11 0.58 1.24 8.91
CA LYS A 11 -0.22 1.85 9.98
C LYS A 11 0.41 3.16 10.45
N ALA A 12 1.73 3.21 10.61
CA ALA A 12 2.44 4.42 11.01
C ALA A 12 2.25 5.58 10.01
N TYR A 13 2.25 5.30 8.69
CA TYR A 13 1.91 6.33 7.70
C TYR A 13 0.48 6.85 7.86
N CYS A 14 -0.48 5.95 8.06
CA CYS A 14 -1.86 6.36 8.27
C CYS A 14 -2.03 7.18 9.56
N GLU A 15 -1.41 6.76 10.66
CA GLU A 15 -1.44 7.48 11.94
C GLU A 15 -0.81 8.87 11.83
N LEU A 16 0.31 9.00 11.11
CA LEU A 16 0.95 10.28 10.85
C LEU A 16 -0.01 11.21 10.09
N TYR A 17 -0.62 10.72 9.00
CA TYR A 17 -1.57 11.51 8.21
C TYR A 17 -2.80 11.95 8.99
N GLU A 18 -3.28 11.11 9.91
CA GLU A 18 -4.38 11.45 10.81
C GLU A 18 -4.00 12.52 11.83
N LYS A 19 -2.80 12.42 12.42
CA LYS A 19 -2.31 13.38 13.42
C LYS A 19 -2.06 14.77 12.84
N ILE A 20 -1.64 14.86 11.58
CA ILE A 20 -1.50 16.15 10.88
C ILE A 20 -2.84 16.72 10.38
N GLY A 21 -3.97 16.07 10.70
CA GLY A 21 -5.30 16.61 10.47
C GLY A 21 -5.88 16.37 9.08
N LYS A 22 -5.29 15.47 8.27
CA LYS A 22 -5.73 15.15 6.90
C LYS A 22 -5.88 16.36 5.97
N LYS A 23 -5.18 17.44 6.32
CA LYS A 23 -5.03 18.65 5.53
C LYS A 23 -3.59 19.07 5.70
N ILE A 24 -2.80 18.81 4.67
CA ILE A 24 -1.42 19.25 4.62
C ILE A 24 -1.48 20.76 4.35
N ASP A 25 -1.36 21.57 5.40
CA ASP A 25 -1.21 23.02 5.26
C ASP A 25 0.27 23.43 5.18
N GLN A 26 0.50 24.65 4.70
CA GLN A 26 1.86 25.18 4.49
C GLN A 26 2.68 25.23 5.79
N ASN A 27 2.05 25.45 6.94
CA ASN A 27 2.77 25.53 8.21
C ASN A 27 3.28 24.14 8.62
N ILE A 28 2.46 23.10 8.48
CA ILE A 28 2.88 21.71 8.76
C ILE A 28 4.01 21.29 7.83
N MET A 29 3.88 21.59 6.53
CA MET A 29 4.93 21.31 5.55
C MET A 29 6.24 21.99 5.93
N GLN A 30 6.19 23.25 6.36
CA GLN A 30 7.37 24.03 6.75
C GLN A 30 8.01 23.49 8.04
N VAL A 31 7.21 23.13 9.05
CA VAL A 31 7.71 22.52 10.29
C VAL A 31 8.41 21.19 10.01
N PHE A 32 7.82 20.35 9.17
CA PHE A 32 8.41 19.07 8.77
C PHE A 32 9.71 19.27 7.99
N ASP A 33 9.72 20.16 6.99
CA ASP A 33 10.91 20.46 6.18
C ASP A 33 12.05 20.99 7.04
N ASN A 34 11.76 21.91 7.97
CA ASN A 34 12.73 22.39 8.95
C ASN A 34 13.24 21.26 9.87
N GLY A 35 12.34 20.37 10.32
CA GLY A 35 12.70 19.21 11.12
C GLY A 35 13.67 18.26 10.41
N ILE A 36 13.40 17.96 9.13
CA ILE A 36 14.27 17.14 8.27
C ILE A 36 15.63 17.81 8.07
N LYS A 37 15.66 19.13 7.83
CA LYS A 37 16.91 19.90 7.73
C LYS A 37 17.74 19.84 9.02
N CYS A 38 17.10 20.04 10.17
CA CYS A 38 17.75 19.92 11.48
C CYS A 38 18.34 18.52 11.70
N PHE A 39 17.56 17.47 11.43
CA PHE A 39 18.01 16.09 11.60
C PHE A 39 19.13 15.71 10.63
N SER A 40 19.03 16.11 9.36
CA SER A 40 20.08 15.93 8.36
C SER A 40 21.38 16.63 8.75
N SER A 41 21.29 17.88 9.24
CA SER A 41 22.47 18.60 9.75
C SER A 41 23.13 17.86 10.91
N TYR A 42 22.34 17.31 11.85
CA TYR A 42 22.88 16.47 12.92
C TYR A 42 23.60 15.24 12.37
N LEU A 43 23.04 14.55 11.36
CA LEU A 43 23.68 13.39 10.74
C LEU A 43 25.01 13.74 10.07
N CYS A 44 25.14 14.90 9.42
CA CYS A 44 26.42 15.38 8.89
C CYS A 44 27.51 15.51 9.96
N HIS A 45 27.12 15.89 11.19
CA HIS A 45 28.05 15.98 12.32
C HIS A 45 28.33 14.61 12.97
N ALA A 46 27.29 13.77 13.09
CA ALA A 46 27.36 12.50 13.80
C ALA A 46 27.93 11.34 12.96
N ASN A 47 27.83 11.43 11.64
CA ASN A 47 28.29 10.41 10.70
C ASN A 47 29.08 11.06 9.54
N PRO A 48 30.43 10.96 9.54
CA PRO A 48 31.26 11.48 8.45
C PRO A 48 30.97 10.91 7.06
N GLU A 49 30.31 9.75 6.97
CA GLU A 49 29.93 9.10 5.71
C GLU A 49 28.53 9.50 5.21
N TYR A 50 27.81 10.37 5.93
CA TYR A 50 26.50 10.85 5.50
C TYR A 50 26.62 11.88 4.38
N VAL A 51 26.16 11.51 3.17
CA VAL A 51 26.35 12.29 1.93
C VAL A 51 25.09 12.97 1.40
N TYR A 52 23.95 12.86 2.08
CA TYR A 52 22.71 13.48 1.62
C TYR A 52 22.68 14.97 1.97
N SER A 53 22.77 15.82 0.95
CA SER A 53 22.65 17.27 1.13
C SER A 53 21.20 17.71 1.31
N THR A 54 21.01 18.84 1.98
CA THR A 54 19.70 19.43 2.27
C THR A 54 18.85 19.69 1.01
N THR A 55 19.48 19.94 -0.14
CA THR A 55 18.80 20.13 -1.43
C THR A 55 18.13 18.85 -1.92
N TYR A 56 18.76 17.69 -1.71
CA TYR A 56 18.22 16.39 -2.14
C TYR A 56 16.98 16.00 -1.31
N LEU A 57 16.95 16.40 -0.05
CA LEU A 57 15.85 16.09 0.87
C LEU A 57 14.57 16.87 0.56
N GLN A 58 14.69 18.08 -0.02
CA GLN A 58 13.52 18.89 -0.34
C GLN A 58 12.60 18.21 -1.35
N GLN A 59 13.15 17.61 -2.41
CA GLN A 59 12.36 16.87 -3.40
C GLN A 59 11.63 15.69 -2.76
N PHE A 60 12.32 14.92 -1.92
CA PHE A 60 11.70 13.80 -1.19
C PHE A 60 10.60 14.26 -0.24
N ASN A 61 10.73 15.44 0.39
CA ASN A 61 9.67 16.00 1.24
C ASN A 61 8.40 16.29 0.42
N GLU A 62 8.52 16.89 -0.77
CA GLU A 62 7.38 17.17 -1.64
C GLU A 62 6.71 15.88 -2.16
N GLU A 63 7.50 14.90 -2.56
CA GLU A 63 7.02 13.59 -3.01
C GLU A 63 6.35 12.81 -1.86
N PHE A 64 6.91 12.89 -0.66
CA PHE A 64 6.37 12.26 0.55
C PHE A 64 4.96 12.75 0.87
N TRP A 65 4.68 14.05 0.72
CA TRP A 65 3.35 14.60 0.96
C TRP A 65 2.28 14.06 0.02
N LYS A 66 2.61 13.96 -1.27
CA LYS A 66 1.71 13.34 -2.28
C LYS A 66 1.51 11.86 -1.98
N PHE A 67 2.60 11.17 -1.63
CA PHE A 67 2.58 9.76 -1.27
C PHE A 67 1.70 9.49 -0.05
N ILE A 68 1.88 10.21 1.06
CA ILE A 68 1.19 9.89 2.32
C ILE A 68 -0.33 10.11 2.21
N GLU A 69 -0.75 11.12 1.47
CA GLU A 69 -2.16 11.37 1.17
C GLU A 69 -2.75 10.22 0.33
N ALA A 70 -2.13 9.91 -0.81
CA ALA A 70 -2.59 8.83 -1.68
C ALA A 70 -2.55 7.45 -1.00
N PHE A 71 -1.52 7.19 -0.18
CA PHE A 71 -1.40 5.99 0.63
C PHE A 71 -2.57 5.88 1.60
N TYR A 72 -2.86 6.95 2.36
CA TYR A 72 -3.94 6.96 3.33
C TYR A 72 -5.31 6.68 2.69
N GLU A 73 -5.60 7.34 1.57
CA GLU A 73 -6.87 7.16 0.85
C GLU A 73 -7.06 5.73 0.35
N LYS A 74 -6.01 5.15 -0.24
CA LYS A 74 -6.07 3.80 -0.83
C LYS A 74 -5.97 2.69 0.20
N TYR A 75 -5.29 2.92 1.34
CA TYR A 75 -4.99 1.87 2.31
C TYR A 75 -6.22 1.14 2.84
N LYS A 76 -7.34 1.84 3.11
CA LYS A 76 -8.58 1.21 3.58
C LYS A 76 -9.17 0.22 2.57
N ILE A 77 -8.96 0.49 1.29
CA ILE A 77 -9.39 -0.38 0.19
C ILE A 77 -8.49 -1.59 0.14
N VAL A 78 -7.17 -1.37 0.14
CA VAL A 78 -6.15 -2.41 0.14
C VAL A 78 -6.37 -3.39 1.30
N ASP A 79 -6.50 -2.88 2.52
CA ASP A 79 -6.70 -3.68 3.72
C ASP A 79 -7.97 -4.54 3.62
N GLY A 80 -9.08 -3.94 3.17
CA GLY A 80 -10.34 -4.66 3.00
C GLY A 80 -10.32 -5.73 1.90
N LEU A 81 -9.61 -5.50 0.80
CA LEU A 81 -9.45 -6.51 -0.27
C LEU A 81 -8.49 -7.62 0.14
N PHE A 82 -7.43 -7.28 0.88
CA PHE A 82 -6.49 -8.26 1.40
C PHE A 82 -7.14 -9.18 2.42
N SER A 83 -7.94 -8.65 3.35
CA SER A 83 -8.69 -9.48 4.28
C SER A 83 -9.63 -10.48 3.59
N ILE A 84 -10.21 -10.14 2.43
CA ILE A 84 -10.98 -11.10 1.63
C ILE A 84 -10.06 -12.16 1.03
N GLY A 85 -8.94 -11.76 0.43
CA GLY A 85 -7.99 -12.70 -0.19
C GLY A 85 -7.39 -13.70 0.80
N GLU A 86 -7.20 -13.27 2.05
CA GLU A 86 -6.68 -14.11 3.14
C GLU A 86 -7.60 -15.28 3.53
N GLU A 87 -8.87 -15.28 3.12
CA GLU A 87 -9.79 -16.41 3.34
C GLU A 87 -9.52 -17.60 2.38
N TYR A 88 -8.65 -17.42 1.38
CA TYR A 88 -8.43 -18.39 0.30
C TYR A 88 -6.93 -18.74 0.17
N PRO A 89 -6.58 -20.01 -0.06
CA PRO A 89 -5.22 -20.42 -0.42
C PRO A 89 -4.91 -20.12 -1.88
N ASN A 90 -3.62 -20.11 -2.23
CA ASN A 90 -3.14 -19.95 -3.62
C ASN A 90 -3.61 -18.68 -4.34
N VAL A 91 -3.77 -17.58 -3.60
CA VAL A 91 -4.22 -16.28 -4.12
C VAL A 91 -3.05 -15.29 -4.15
N SER A 92 -2.99 -14.48 -5.20
CA SER A 92 -2.13 -13.30 -5.27
C SER A 92 -2.98 -12.08 -5.62
N ILE A 93 -3.02 -11.07 -4.75
CA ILE A 93 -3.69 -9.79 -5.02
C ILE A 93 -2.63 -8.69 -5.07
N LYS A 94 -2.52 -8.03 -6.21
CA LYS A 94 -1.62 -6.90 -6.45
C LYS A 94 -2.41 -5.64 -6.71
N ILE A 95 -2.16 -4.59 -5.93
CA ILE A 95 -2.84 -3.30 -6.04
C ILE A 95 -1.84 -2.21 -6.37
N ASP A 96 -2.11 -1.45 -7.43
CA ASP A 96 -1.26 -0.38 -7.99
C ASP A 96 0.17 -0.80 -8.31
N LYS A 97 0.40 -2.11 -8.46
CA LYS A 97 1.74 -2.73 -8.53
C LYS A 97 2.63 -2.42 -7.32
N TYR A 98 2.06 -1.87 -6.25
CA TYR A 98 2.76 -1.45 -5.06
C TYR A 98 2.40 -2.34 -3.86
N TRP A 99 1.13 -2.60 -3.59
CA TRP A 99 0.75 -3.55 -2.53
C TRP A 99 0.59 -4.96 -3.09
N LEU A 100 1.05 -5.95 -2.33
CA LEU A 100 0.94 -7.36 -2.67
C LEU A 100 0.49 -8.18 -1.45
N LEU A 101 -0.57 -8.96 -1.65
CA LEU A 101 -0.94 -10.10 -0.83
C LEU A 101 -0.62 -11.38 -1.61
N GLU A 102 -0.01 -12.35 -0.94
CA GLU A 102 0.10 -13.72 -1.41
C GLU A 102 -0.37 -14.67 -0.31
N THR A 103 -1.13 -15.68 -0.68
CA THR A 103 -1.47 -16.83 0.17
C THR A 103 -0.92 -18.10 -0.45
N ASP A 104 -0.33 -18.97 0.37
CA ASP A 104 0.18 -20.26 -0.08
C ASP A 104 -0.91 -21.34 -0.11
N GLU A 105 -0.52 -22.58 -0.42
CA GLU A 105 -1.42 -23.74 -0.46
C GLU A 105 -2.06 -24.07 0.89
N LYS A 106 -1.36 -23.78 1.99
CA LYS A 106 -1.87 -23.93 3.37
C LYS A 106 -2.73 -22.75 3.80
N GLY A 107 -2.72 -21.68 3.00
CA GLY A 107 -3.41 -20.46 3.28
C GLY A 107 -2.64 -19.50 4.19
N GLU A 108 -1.35 -19.72 4.44
CA GLU A 108 -0.52 -18.73 5.13
C GLU A 108 -0.41 -17.47 4.26
N SER A 109 -0.65 -16.30 4.85
CA SER A 109 -0.68 -15.04 4.12
C SER A 109 0.56 -14.19 4.36
N ASN A 110 0.99 -13.48 3.33
CA ASN A 110 2.04 -12.48 3.41
C ASN A 110 1.59 -11.19 2.70
N ARG A 111 1.57 -10.09 3.45
CA ARG A 111 1.29 -8.74 2.94
C ARG A 111 2.61 -7.96 2.88
N ARG A 112 2.91 -7.36 1.73
CA ARG A 112 4.13 -6.57 1.52
C ARG A 112 3.95 -5.47 0.47
N THR A 113 4.86 -4.50 0.48
CA THR A 113 5.00 -3.54 -0.61
C THR A 113 6.01 -4.03 -1.64
N LEU A 114 5.89 -3.50 -2.84
CA LEU A 114 6.84 -3.60 -3.93
C LEU A 114 7.48 -2.22 -4.16
N SER A 115 8.44 -2.13 -5.10
CA SER A 115 9.03 -0.85 -5.48
C SER A 115 8.07 0.01 -6.30
N GLY A 116 8.31 1.33 -6.32
CA GLY A 116 7.52 2.30 -7.08
C GLY A 116 6.43 2.98 -6.25
N PRO A 117 6.80 3.76 -5.22
CA PRO A 117 5.83 4.53 -4.43
C PRO A 117 5.09 5.58 -5.25
N ASP A 118 5.66 6.05 -6.36
CA ASP A 118 5.03 6.97 -7.31
C ASP A 118 3.76 6.39 -7.95
N LEU A 119 3.66 5.06 -8.06
CA LEU A 119 2.51 4.38 -8.68
C LEU A 119 1.22 4.51 -7.87
N ILE A 120 1.31 4.79 -6.56
CA ILE A 120 0.12 4.94 -5.72
C ILE A 120 -0.52 6.32 -5.90
N CYS A 121 0.21 7.31 -6.41
CA CYS A 121 -0.26 8.68 -6.57
C CYS A 121 -1.20 8.86 -7.79
N ASP A 122 -1.42 7.80 -8.57
CA ASP A 122 -2.39 7.75 -9.67
C ASP A 122 -3.83 7.97 -9.14
N ASP A 123 -4.65 8.73 -9.88
CA ASP A 123 -6.05 9.00 -9.56
C ASP A 123 -6.96 7.77 -9.74
N LYS A 124 -6.36 6.65 -10.13
CA LYS A 124 -7.00 5.33 -10.25
C LYS A 124 -6.39 4.35 -9.26
N ILE A 125 -7.19 3.34 -8.93
CA ILE A 125 -6.75 2.12 -8.26
C ILE A 125 -6.85 0.94 -9.23
N LYS A 126 -5.75 0.20 -9.39
CA LYS A 126 -5.59 -0.95 -10.28
C LYS A 126 -5.46 -2.20 -9.44
N ILE A 127 -6.38 -3.15 -9.60
CA ILE A 127 -6.43 -4.39 -8.83
C ILE A 127 -6.20 -5.55 -9.80
N GLU A 128 -5.16 -6.34 -9.56
CA GLU A 128 -4.90 -7.61 -10.22
C GLU A 128 -5.05 -8.73 -9.19
N CYS A 129 -5.97 -9.66 -9.42
CA CYS A 129 -6.13 -10.85 -8.59
C CYS A 129 -5.81 -12.09 -9.43
N ALA A 130 -4.98 -12.99 -8.90
CA ALA A 130 -4.65 -14.25 -9.53
C ALA A 130 -4.88 -15.42 -8.58
N VAL A 131 -5.40 -16.52 -9.09
CA VAL A 131 -5.58 -17.78 -8.37
C VAL A 131 -4.87 -18.90 -9.12
N LEU A 132 -4.11 -19.72 -8.40
CA LEU A 132 -3.54 -20.95 -8.93
C LEU A 132 -4.42 -22.14 -8.48
N TYR A 133 -5.06 -22.80 -9.44
CA TYR A 133 -5.94 -23.94 -9.18
C TYR A 133 -5.79 -25.02 -10.26
N ASN A 134 -5.55 -26.28 -9.86
CA ASN A 134 -5.30 -27.41 -10.75
C ASN A 134 -4.25 -27.11 -11.84
N MET A 135 -3.08 -26.57 -11.44
CA MET A 135 -1.98 -26.17 -12.34
C MET A 135 -2.35 -25.08 -13.37
N ARG A 136 -3.51 -24.44 -13.24
CA ARG A 136 -3.95 -23.33 -14.09
C ARG A 136 -3.98 -22.04 -13.29
N ARG A 137 -3.53 -20.95 -13.91
CA ARG A 137 -3.59 -19.60 -13.35
C ARG A 137 -4.77 -18.84 -13.93
N TYR A 138 -5.70 -18.42 -13.07
CA TYR A 138 -6.81 -17.54 -13.41
C TYR A 138 -6.45 -16.12 -12.99
N ILE A 139 -6.75 -15.12 -13.82
CA ILE A 139 -6.38 -13.73 -13.55
C ILE A 139 -7.59 -12.83 -13.80
N SER A 140 -7.90 -11.96 -12.84
CA SER A 140 -8.83 -10.84 -12.95
C SER A 140 -8.08 -9.53 -12.85
N ARG A 141 -8.46 -8.54 -13.66
CA ARG A 141 -7.89 -7.19 -13.64
C ARG A 141 -9.01 -6.18 -13.66
N GLN A 142 -8.94 -5.22 -12.74
CA GLN A 142 -9.93 -4.18 -12.57
C GLN A 142 -9.24 -2.83 -12.35
N ILE A 143 -9.86 -1.76 -12.84
CA ILE A 143 -9.37 -0.39 -12.72
C ILE A 143 -10.55 0.50 -12.34
N TYR A 144 -10.39 1.31 -11.30
CA TYR A 144 -11.42 2.21 -10.80
C TYR A 144 -10.86 3.61 -10.56
N GLU A 145 -11.66 4.63 -10.87
CA GLU A 145 -11.36 6.03 -10.53
C GLU A 145 -11.54 6.26 -9.02
N MET A 146 -10.58 6.92 -8.37
CA MET A 146 -10.62 7.19 -6.92
C MET A 146 -11.78 8.12 -6.53
N LYS A 147 -12.14 9.07 -7.40
CA LYS A 147 -13.18 10.09 -7.14
C LYS A 147 -14.54 9.53 -6.68
N ASN A 148 -14.90 8.31 -7.09
CA ASN A 148 -16.19 7.69 -6.75
C ASN A 148 -16.01 6.34 -6.03
N ILE A 149 -14.82 6.06 -5.52
CA ILE A 149 -14.44 4.71 -5.07
C ILE A 149 -15.31 4.24 -3.90
N ASP A 150 -15.64 5.13 -2.96
CA ASP A 150 -16.46 4.82 -1.78
C ASP A 150 -17.82 4.22 -2.16
N SER A 151 -18.47 4.76 -3.20
CA SER A 151 -19.75 4.26 -3.71
C SER A 151 -19.64 2.87 -4.34
N ARG A 152 -18.44 2.52 -4.86
CA ARG A 152 -18.15 1.27 -5.55
C ARG A 152 -17.52 0.20 -4.64
N LEU A 153 -17.06 0.54 -3.43
CA LEU A 153 -16.36 -0.41 -2.55
C LEU A 153 -17.13 -1.71 -2.32
N LYS A 154 -18.46 -1.64 -2.17
CA LYS A 154 -19.31 -2.83 -2.03
C LYS A 154 -19.30 -3.70 -3.28
N GLU A 155 -19.36 -3.08 -4.46
CA GLU A 155 -19.29 -3.76 -5.75
C GLU A 155 -17.92 -4.42 -5.94
N ILE A 156 -16.83 -3.68 -5.73
CA ILE A 156 -15.44 -4.17 -5.88
C ILE A 156 -15.21 -5.40 -4.99
N ARG A 157 -15.62 -5.33 -3.71
CA ARG A 157 -15.49 -6.46 -2.78
C ARG A 157 -16.30 -7.67 -3.23
N LYS A 158 -17.51 -7.45 -3.75
CA LYS A 158 -18.38 -8.51 -4.28
C LYS A 158 -17.77 -9.17 -5.51
N GLU A 159 -17.25 -8.39 -6.46
CA GLU A 159 -16.61 -8.89 -7.68
C GLU A 159 -15.36 -9.72 -7.36
N LEU A 160 -14.51 -9.24 -6.44
CA LEU A 160 -13.36 -10.00 -5.97
C LEU A 160 -13.80 -11.33 -5.36
N LYS A 161 -14.78 -11.31 -4.46
CA LYS A 161 -15.29 -12.52 -3.80
C LYS A 161 -15.86 -13.52 -4.80
N LEU A 162 -16.65 -13.07 -5.76
CA LEU A 162 -17.20 -13.93 -6.82
C LEU A 162 -16.09 -14.58 -7.67
N PHE A 163 -15.02 -13.86 -7.97
CA PHE A 163 -13.87 -14.41 -8.69
C PHE A 163 -13.16 -15.48 -7.86
N LEU A 164 -12.93 -15.23 -6.57
CA LEU A 164 -12.28 -16.16 -5.65
C LEU A 164 -13.13 -17.41 -5.42
N ASP A 165 -14.43 -17.26 -5.12
CA ASP A 165 -15.38 -18.37 -4.94
C ASP A 165 -15.48 -19.26 -6.20
N LYS A 166 -15.26 -18.69 -7.39
CA LYS A 166 -15.32 -19.43 -8.66
C LYS A 166 -14.07 -20.24 -8.95
N TYR A 167 -12.89 -19.71 -8.61
CA TYR A 167 -11.60 -20.27 -9.07
C TYR A 167 -10.71 -20.78 -7.94
N SER A 168 -11.10 -20.60 -6.67
CA SER A 168 -10.41 -21.08 -5.47
C SER A 168 -11.38 -21.85 -4.56
N SER A 169 -10.83 -22.70 -3.70
CA SER A 169 -11.55 -23.21 -2.52
C SER A 169 -11.35 -22.25 -1.35
N LYS A 170 -12.33 -22.09 -0.46
CA LYS A 170 -12.08 -21.42 0.83
C LYS A 170 -11.20 -22.30 1.72
N LYS A 171 -10.47 -21.69 2.67
CA LYS A 171 -9.88 -22.45 3.77
C LYS A 171 -10.98 -23.22 4.49
N SER A 172 -10.80 -24.53 4.65
CA SER A 172 -11.60 -25.31 5.60
C SER A 172 -11.25 -24.83 7.01
N GLU A 173 -12.23 -24.33 7.77
CA GLU A 173 -12.11 -24.24 9.23
C GLU A 173 -11.87 -25.68 9.72
N GLY A 174 -10.71 -25.93 10.32
CA GLY A 174 -10.14 -27.26 10.47
C GLY A 174 -11.04 -28.28 11.17
N ASP A 175 -10.90 -29.53 10.70
CA ASP A 175 -10.82 -30.71 11.57
C ASP A 175 -9.57 -30.63 12.46
#